data_AF-A0AAA9Z1Z6-F1
#
_entry.id   AF-A0AAA9Z1Z6-F1
#
_cell.length_a   1.000
_cell.length_b   1.000
_cell.length_c   1.000
_cell.angle_alpha   90.00
_cell.angle_beta   90.00
_cell.angle_gamma   90.00
#
_symmetry.space_group_name_H-M   'P 1'
#
loop_
_entity.id
_entity.type
_entity.pdbx_description
1 polymer ?
#
loop_
_entity_poly.entity_id
_entity_poly.type
_entity_poly.pdbx_seq_one_letter_code
_entity_poly.pdbx_strand_id
1 'polypeptide(L)' 'MNFMFDLEDASNDGTIDSEEFSTVYSSYGVDKNECLEAFKKMSKGATEVNRDQFAVLWREYFSSDDSSAPGNFIFGKTAF' A
#
# COMPACT_ATOMS: atom_id res chain seq x y z
N MET A 1 -12.96 -8.41 2.26
CA MET A 1 -12.87 -7.12 1.57
C MET A 1 -11.60 -7.17 0.74
N ASN A 2 -11.66 -7.87 -0.39
CA ASN A 2 -10.45 -8.27 -1.15
C ASN A 2 -10.25 -7.39 -2.39
N PHE A 3 -11.25 -6.58 -2.74
CA PHE A 3 -11.27 -5.78 -3.96
C PHE A 3 -10.08 -4.82 -4.07
N MET A 4 -9.67 -4.16 -2.99
CA MET A 4 -8.51 -3.26 -3.06
C MET A 4 -7.20 -4.00 -3.29
N PHE A 5 -7.01 -5.16 -2.65
CA PHE A 5 -5.83 -5.99 -2.91
C PHE A 5 -5.83 -6.46 -4.37
N ASP A 6 -6.96 -7.00 -4.86
CA ASP A 6 -7.08 -7.48 -6.23
C ASP A 6 -6.97 -6.35 -7.29
N LEU A 7 -7.19 -5.10 -6.89
CA LEU A 7 -7.00 -3.93 -7.74
C LEU A 7 -5.53 -3.55 -7.85
N GLU A 8 -4.78 -3.70 -6.76
CA GLU A 8 -3.35 -3.41 -6.71
C GLU A 8 -2.51 -4.55 -7.30
N ASP A 9 -2.87 -5.81 -7.02
CA ASP A 9 -2.28 -7.04 -7.58
C ASP A 9 -2.73 -7.23 -9.05
N ALA A 10 -2.21 -6.37 -9.93
CA ALA A 10 -2.52 -6.37 -11.35
C ALA A 10 -1.93 -7.59 -12.08
N SER A 11 -0.83 -8.14 -11.57
CA SER A 11 -0.18 -9.33 -12.10
C SER A 11 -0.88 -10.64 -11.67
N ASN A 12 -1.70 -10.59 -10.62
CA ASN A 12 -2.40 -11.73 -10.02
C ASN A 12 -1.43 -12.81 -9.51
N ASP A 13 -0.29 -12.38 -8.98
CA ASP A 13 0.74 -13.25 -8.42
C ASP A 13 0.55 -13.49 -6.90
N GLY A 14 -0.41 -12.79 -6.29
CA GLY A 14 -0.76 -12.92 -4.89
C GLY A 14 0.09 -12.04 -3.95
N THR A 15 0.95 -11.18 -4.49
CA THR A 15 1.65 -10.13 -3.77
C THR A 15 1.43 -8.78 -4.47
N ILE A 16 1.80 -7.70 -3.78
CA ILE A 16 1.81 -6.35 -4.34
C ILE A 16 3.23 -5.85 -4.24
N ASP A 17 3.81 -5.48 -5.38
CA ASP A 17 5.11 -4.85 -5.44
C ASP A 17 5.03 -3.31 -5.52
N SER A 18 6.19 -2.66 -5.41
CA SER A 18 6.28 -1.19 -5.45
C SER A 18 5.88 -0.58 -6.80
N GLU A 19 6.06 -1.30 -7.90
CA GLU A 19 5.68 -0.84 -9.25
C GLU A 19 4.17 -0.92 -9.44
N GLU A 20 3.54 -2.03 -9.06
CA GLU A 20 2.10 -2.23 -9.07
C GLU A 20 1.39 -1.16 -8.23
N PHE A 21 1.82 -1.02 -6.98
CA PHE A 21 1.30 -0.01 -6.06
C PHE A 21 1.43 1.41 -6.64
N SER A 22 2.62 1.78 -7.10
CA SER A 22 2.85 3.12 -7.65
C SER A 22 2.11 3.35 -8.97
N THR A 23 1.88 2.33 -9.79
CA THR A 23 1.13 2.42 -11.05
C THR A 23 -0.35 2.65 -10.79
N VAL A 24 -0.93 1.95 -9.82
CA VAL A 24 -2.33 2.13 -9.42
C VAL A 24 -2.53 3.56 -8.92
N TYR A 25 -1.79 3.99 -7.90
CA TYR A 25 -2.00 5.31 -7.28
C TYR A 25 -1.59 6.48 -8.18
N SER A 26 -0.58 6.30 -9.05
CA SER A 26 -0.26 7.32 -10.05
C SER A 26 -1.37 7.50 -11.10
N SER A 27 -2.08 6.43 -11.44
CA SER A 27 -3.28 6.52 -12.29
C SER A 27 -4.42 7.31 -11.61
N TYR A 28 -4.45 7.34 -10.28
CA TYR A 28 -5.36 8.17 -9.48
C TYR A 28 -4.82 9.59 -9.19
N GLY A 29 -3.66 9.96 -9.75
CA GLY A 29 -3.09 11.31 -9.63
C GLY A 29 -2.16 11.52 -8.42
N VAL A 30 -1.71 10.46 -7.76
CA VAL A 30 -0.67 10.54 -6.71
C VAL A 30 0.72 10.55 -7.37
N ASP A 31 1.67 11.29 -6.81
CA ASP A 31 3.04 11.30 -7.36
C ASP A 31 3.68 9.91 -7.23
N LYS A 32 4.36 9.45 -8.29
CA LYS A 32 4.97 8.12 -8.30
C LYS A 32 6.05 7.98 -7.23
N ASN A 33 6.86 9.01 -6.98
CA ASN A 33 7.89 8.96 -5.93
C ASN A 33 7.23 8.92 -4.55
N GLU A 34 6.14 9.65 -4.35
CA GLU A 34 5.39 9.58 -3.09
C GLU A 34 4.83 8.18 -2.85
N CYS A 35 4.28 7.53 -3.88
CA CYS A 35 3.80 6.15 -3.80
C CYS A 35 4.92 5.17 -3.43
N LEU A 36 6.10 5.31 -4.04
CA LEU A 36 7.26 4.46 -3.73
C LEU A 36 7.73 4.64 -2.29
N GLU A 37 7.76 5.88 -1.79
CA GLU A 37 8.10 6.17 -0.39
C GLU A 37 7.04 5.63 0.58
N ALA A 38 5.75 5.76 0.24
CA ALA A 38 4.65 5.20 1.00
C ALA A 38 4.73 3.66 1.05
N PHE A 39 4.96 3.01 -0.09
CA PHE A 39 5.14 1.56 -0.18
C PHE A 39 6.30 1.08 0.69
N LYS A 40 7.46 1.76 0.62
CA LYS A 40 8.63 1.40 1.42
C LYS A 40 8.36 1.47 2.93
N LYS A 41 7.53 2.44 3.37
CA LYS A 41 7.09 2.55 4.77
C LYS A 41 6.08 1.45 5.13
N MET A 42 5.10 1.19 4.26
CA MET A 42 4.06 0.19 4.50
C MET A 42 4.63 -1.24 4.54
N SER A 43 5.56 -1.55 3.62
CA SER A 43 6.20 -2.85 3.48
C SER A 43 7.26 -3.12 4.56
N LYS A 44 7.57 -2.11 5.39
CA LYS A 44 8.66 -2.13 6.38
C LYS A 44 10.01 -2.54 5.76
N GLY A 45 10.24 -2.15 4.51
CA GLY A 45 11.44 -2.49 3.74
C GLY A 45 11.40 -3.84 3.02
N ALA A 46 10.27 -4.55 3.02
CA ALA A 46 10.06 -5.68 2.12
C ALA A 46 9.89 -5.21 0.66
N THR A 47 10.23 -6.07 -0.29
CA THR A 47 10.04 -5.83 -1.72
C THR A 47 8.58 -6.01 -2.16
N GLU A 48 7.85 -6.85 -1.44
CA GLU A 48 6.50 -7.29 -1.76
C GLU A 48 5.64 -7.37 -0.50
N VAL A 49 4.34 -7.16 -0.65
CA VAL A 49 3.34 -7.28 0.42
C VAL A 49 2.30 -8.32 0.00
N ASN A 50 2.17 -9.40 0.79
CA ASN A 50 1.15 -10.40 0.53
C ASN A 50 -0.23 -9.99 1.09
N ARG A 51 -1.25 -10.77 0.72
CA ARG A 51 -2.64 -10.50 1.10
C ARG A 51 -2.89 -10.42 2.61
N ASP A 52 -2.25 -11.30 3.40
CA ASP A 52 -2.37 -11.29 4.86
C ASP A 52 -1.76 -10.03 5.47
N GLN A 53 -0.59 -9.62 4.98
CA GLN A 53 0.07 -8.39 5.39
C GLN A 53 -0.77 -7.16 5.01
N PHE A 54 -1.31 -7.12 3.80
CA PHE A 54 -2.19 -6.04 3.35
C PHE A 54 -3.45 -5.94 4.21
N ALA A 55 -4.05 -7.07 4.61
CA ALA A 55 -5.22 -7.07 5.49
C ALA A 55 -4.91 -6.50 6.88
N VAL A 56 -3.70 -6.72 7.41
CA VAL A 56 -3.23 -6.11 8.65
C VAL A 56 -3.05 -4.60 8.47
N LEU A 57 -2.37 -4.15 7.41
CA LEU A 57 -2.19 -2.74 7.09
C LEU A 57 -3.53 -2.01 6.93
N TRP A 58 -4.48 -2.65 6.24
CA TRP A 58 -5.83 -2.13 6.07
C TRP A 58 -6.52 -1.93 7.42
N ARG A 59 -6.41 -2.91 8.32
CA ARG A 59 -6.97 -2.78 9.67
C ARG A 59 -6.27 -1.68 10.46
N GLU A 60 -4.94 -1.58 10.38
CA GLU A 60 -4.17 -0.51 11.01
C GLU A 60 -4.65 0.86 10.53
N TYR A 61 -4.86 1.06 9.23
CA TYR A 61 -5.39 2.33 8.70
C TYR A 61 -6.72 2.76 9.34
N PHE A 62 -7.64 1.83 9.57
CA PHE A 62 -8.98 2.14 10.11
C PHE A 62 -9.06 2.12 11.63
N SER A 63 -8.10 1.51 12.33
CA SER A 63 -8.18 1.25 13.78
C SER A 63 -7.02 1.82 14.59
N SER A 64 -5.94 2.27 13.94
CA SER A 64 -4.78 2.82 14.63
C SER A 64 -4.93 4.32 14.85
N ASP A 65 -4.68 4.77 16.08
CA ASP A 65 -4.50 6.18 16.41
C ASP A 65 -3.03 6.65 16.21
N ASP A 66 -2.13 5.73 15.83
CA ASP A 66 -0.72 6.06 15.58
C ASP A 66 -0.55 6.64 14.17
N SER A 67 -0.20 7.93 14.11
CA SER A 67 0.08 8.67 12.86
C SER A 67 1.26 8.09 12.07
N SER A 68 2.15 7.33 12.71
CA SER A 68 3.30 6.68 12.08
C SER A 68 3.07 5.22 11.70
N ALA A 69 1.84 4.72 11.91
CA ALA A 69 1.51 3.33 11.59
C ALA A 69 1.78 3.03 10.10
N PRO A 70 2.37 1.88 9.77
CA PRO A 70 2.60 1.44 8.40
C PRO A 70 1.31 1.42 7.56
N GLY A 71 0.18 1.06 8.18
CA GLY A 71 -1.13 1.08 7.55
C GLY A 71 -1.55 2.45 7.02
N ASN A 72 -1.06 3.56 7.57
CA ASN A 72 -1.41 4.91 7.10
C ASN A 72 -0.98 5.16 5.66
N PHE A 73 0.08 4.47 5.21
CA PHE A 73 0.67 4.62 3.89
C PHE A 73 -0.01 3.76 2.81
N ILE A 74 -1.08 3.03 3.14
CA ILE A 74 -1.75 2.08 2.22
C ILE A 74 -2.37 2.75 0.98
N PHE A 75 -2.61 4.06 1.00
CA PHE A 75 -3.18 4.81 -0.14
C PHE A 75 -2.13 5.61 -0.94
N GLY A 76 -0.85 5.27 -0.80
CA GLY A 76 0.24 5.89 -1.56
C GLY A 76 0.59 7.31 -1.14
N LYS A 77 0.01 7.79 -0.04
CA LYS A 77 0.26 9.14 0.50
C LYS A 77 1.14 9.08 1.73
N THR A 78 2.02 10.06 1.84
CA THR A 78 2.90 10.23 2.99
C THR A 78 2.53 11.42 3.88
N ALA A 79 1.60 12.25 3.40
CA ALA A 79 1.03 13.38 4.12
C ALA A 79 -0.49 13.21 4.28
N PHE A 80 -1.00 13.54 5.47
CA PHE A 80 -2.41 13.43 5.88
C PHE A 80 -2.90 14.76 6.44
#